data_AF-A0A3R7UA55-F1
#
_entry.id   AF-A0A3R7UA55-F1
#
_cell.length_a   1.000
_cell.length_b   1.000
_cell.length_c   1.000
_cell.angle_alpha   90.00
_cell.angle_beta   90.00
_cell.angle_gamma   90.00
#
_symmetry.space_group_name_H-M   'P 1'
#
loop_
_entity.id
_entity.type
_entity.pdbx_description
1 polymer ?
#
loop_
_entity_poly.entity_id
_entity_poly.type
_entity_poly.pdbx_seq_one_letter_code
_entity_poly.pdbx_strand_id
1 'polypeptide(L)'
;KDAIGIPGAISNEPPQEATVDQEENQAGLASNNAAGKEQEKFETKSSTELKNYENSKTFETVKNPTNVITRIDAALLIRDKTVIDPETEEISYEPVAPEVIQELENLVKSALGIKPERGDTLTITSQPFVDEFEGFEEKLYDTSWFRSTVENSLLILLIGVVALGVVRPMLNKILVPTASTNSVMELYAEAETMAEVAAKRATETAAVEVDEGESLDEIKAKLKPKKRGGISADLLDTANTYDDKVALVRMIVTDEAGRVANVFKQMMRDDLELLK
;
A
#
# COMPACT_ATOMS: atom_id res chain seq x y z
N LYS A 1 -33.10 57.49 -1.86
CA LYS A 1 -34.34 57.78 -2.61
C LYS A 1 -34.77 56.45 -3.20
N ASP A 2 -35.65 55.75 -2.50
CA ASP A 2 -36.13 54.44 -2.95
C ASP A 2 -37.13 54.62 -4.08
N ALA A 3 -36.98 53.83 -5.13
CA ALA A 3 -37.89 53.82 -6.26
C ALA A 3 -39.15 53.05 -5.87
N ILE A 4 -40.24 53.76 -5.61
CA ILE A 4 -41.58 53.20 -5.52
C ILE A 4 -42.20 53.30 -6.91
N GLY A 5 -42.18 52.19 -7.63
CA GLY A 5 -42.86 52.03 -8.91
C GLY A 5 -43.04 50.55 -9.20
N ILE A 6 -44.30 50.12 -9.36
CA ILE A 6 -44.61 48.74 -9.71
C ILE A 6 -44.26 48.57 -11.20
N PRO A 7 -43.36 47.65 -11.58
CA PRO A 7 -42.97 47.47 -12.97
C PRO A 7 -44.17 46.96 -13.79
N GLY A 8 -44.52 47.65 -14.88
CA GLY A 8 -45.40 47.12 -15.93
C GLY A 8 -46.73 47.86 -16.20
N ALA A 9 -47.04 48.95 -15.51
CA ALA A 9 -48.40 49.53 -15.57
C ALA A 9 -48.68 50.61 -16.63
N ILE A 10 -47.74 51.00 -17.50
CA ILE A 10 -47.96 52.16 -18.42
C ILE A 10 -47.89 51.86 -19.93
N SER A 11 -47.85 50.60 -20.36
CA SER A 11 -47.53 50.30 -21.77
C SER A 11 -48.65 49.70 -22.60
N ASN A 12 -49.92 49.83 -22.21
CA ASN A 12 -51.02 49.35 -23.04
C ASN A 12 -52.30 50.17 -22.88
N GLU A 13 -52.24 51.46 -23.17
CA GLU A 13 -53.45 52.21 -23.52
C GLU A 13 -53.64 52.17 -25.05
N PRO A 14 -54.84 51.77 -25.53
CA PRO A 14 -55.15 51.82 -26.94
C PRO A 14 -55.17 53.28 -27.44
N PRO A 15 -54.82 53.53 -28.71
CA PRO A 15 -54.87 54.87 -29.28
C PRO A 15 -56.31 55.44 -29.21
N GLN A 16 -56.42 56.73 -28.91
CA GLN A 16 -57.72 57.39 -28.81
C GLN A 16 -58.43 57.41 -30.18
N GLU A 17 -59.76 57.23 -30.16
CA GLU A 17 -60.60 57.30 -31.36
C GLU A 17 -60.51 58.69 -32.01
N ALA A 18 -60.49 58.72 -33.34
CA ALA A 18 -60.38 59.96 -34.11
C ALA A 18 -61.65 60.81 -33.97
N THR A 19 -61.52 62.03 -33.47
CA THR A 19 -62.57 63.05 -33.47
C THR A 19 -62.67 63.70 -34.85
N VAL A 20 -63.87 63.67 -35.44
CA VAL A 20 -64.17 64.36 -36.69
C VAL A 20 -64.63 65.77 -36.37
N ASP A 21 -63.80 66.77 -36.66
CA ASP A 21 -64.18 68.18 -36.57
C ASP A 21 -65.12 68.52 -37.74
N GLN A 22 -66.42 68.65 -37.47
CA GLN A 22 -67.39 69.24 -38.40
C GLN A 22 -67.44 70.75 -38.17
N GLU A 23 -66.41 71.46 -38.64
CA GLU A 23 -66.53 72.91 -38.85
C GLU A 23 -67.14 73.17 -40.24
N GLU A 24 -68.43 73.50 -40.19
CA GLU A 24 -69.07 74.58 -40.93
C GLU A 24 -69.02 74.56 -42.47
N ASN A 25 -70.09 74.02 -43.07
CA ASN A 25 -70.58 74.47 -44.37
C ASN A 25 -72.01 75.02 -44.21
N GLN A 26 -72.11 76.23 -43.67
CA GLN A 26 -73.28 77.09 -43.89
C GLN A 26 -73.17 77.72 -45.28
N ALA A 27 -73.72 77.07 -46.29
CA ALA A 27 -74.07 77.72 -47.56
C ALA A 27 -75.17 76.92 -48.26
N GLY A 28 -76.37 76.95 -47.68
CA GLY A 28 -77.57 76.57 -48.40
C GLY A 28 -78.01 77.70 -49.35
N LEU A 29 -78.33 77.28 -50.58
CA LEU A 29 -79.25 77.93 -51.53
C LEU A 29 -78.69 79.03 -52.44
N ALA A 30 -78.20 78.62 -53.62
CA ALA A 30 -78.78 79.07 -54.90
C ALA A 30 -78.13 78.40 -56.12
N SER A 31 -79.00 78.03 -57.06
CA SER A 31 -78.75 77.88 -58.51
C SER A 31 -78.35 76.50 -59.05
N ASN A 32 -79.34 75.88 -59.68
CA ASN A 32 -79.20 74.98 -60.82
C ASN A 32 -78.23 75.54 -61.87
N ASN A 33 -77.19 74.79 -62.23
CA ASN A 33 -76.90 74.40 -63.62
C ASN A 33 -75.60 73.58 -63.74
N ALA A 34 -75.73 72.45 -64.45
CA ALA A 34 -74.81 71.85 -65.41
C ALA A 34 -73.36 71.45 -65.02
N ALA A 35 -72.97 70.34 -65.67
CA ALA A 35 -71.63 69.79 -65.90
C ALA A 35 -71.12 68.76 -64.89
N GLY A 36 -70.91 67.55 -65.42
CA GLY A 36 -70.52 66.36 -64.69
C GLY A 36 -69.19 66.49 -63.95
N LYS A 37 -69.17 65.87 -62.78
CA LYS A 37 -67.96 65.42 -62.09
C LYS A 37 -68.25 64.05 -61.50
N GLU A 38 -67.32 63.14 -61.74
CA GLU A 38 -67.32 61.76 -61.28
C GLU A 38 -67.60 61.71 -59.77
N GLN A 39 -68.52 60.85 -59.38
CA GLN A 39 -68.75 60.52 -57.98
C GLN A 39 -67.49 59.86 -57.45
N GLU A 40 -66.68 60.58 -56.67
CA GLU A 40 -65.71 59.95 -55.76
C GLU A 40 -66.49 59.11 -54.76
N LYS A 41 -66.55 57.82 -55.06
CA LYS A 41 -67.15 56.80 -54.23
C LYS A 41 -66.19 56.57 -53.05
N PHE A 42 -66.56 57.05 -51.87
CA PHE A 42 -65.86 56.70 -50.63
C PHE A 42 -65.94 55.16 -50.46
N GLU A 43 -64.85 54.46 -50.76
CA GLU A 43 -64.72 53.03 -50.47
C GLU A 43 -64.09 52.85 -49.09
N THR A 44 -64.89 52.43 -48.12
CA THR A 44 -64.41 52.02 -46.80
C THR A 44 -63.66 50.70 -46.92
N LYS A 45 -62.32 50.74 -46.84
CA LYS A 45 -61.48 49.54 -46.79
C LYS A 45 -61.32 49.08 -45.34
N SER A 46 -61.93 47.95 -45.01
CA SER A 46 -61.69 47.21 -43.75
C SER A 46 -60.73 46.06 -44.03
N SER A 47 -59.65 45.96 -43.26
CA SER A 47 -58.69 44.85 -43.33
C SER A 47 -58.56 44.24 -41.94
N THR A 48 -58.82 42.94 -41.83
CA THR A 48 -58.64 42.17 -40.60
C THR A 48 -57.41 41.29 -40.76
N GLU A 49 -56.35 41.56 -39.99
CA GLU A 49 -55.11 40.78 -40.01
C GLU A 49 -55.02 39.95 -38.71
N LEU A 50 -55.06 38.63 -38.84
CA LEU A 50 -54.91 37.70 -37.70
C LEU A 50 -53.44 37.28 -37.60
N LYS A 51 -52.71 37.77 -36.59
CA LYS A 51 -51.32 37.36 -36.32
C LYS A 51 -51.28 36.33 -35.21
N ASN A 52 -50.89 35.11 -35.58
CA ASN A 52 -50.63 34.04 -34.62
C ASN A 52 -49.18 34.17 -34.14
N TYR A 53 -49.00 34.34 -32.84
CA TYR A 53 -47.70 34.33 -32.19
C TYR A 53 -47.53 32.98 -31.50
N GLU A 54 -46.46 32.26 -31.85
CA GLU A 54 -46.01 31.13 -31.05
C GLU A 54 -45.03 31.64 -30.00
N ASN A 55 -45.33 31.40 -28.72
CA ASN A 55 -44.39 31.69 -27.65
C ASN A 55 -43.25 30.68 -27.72
N SER A 56 -42.02 31.16 -27.81
CA SER A 56 -40.82 30.34 -27.75
C SER A 56 -40.70 29.71 -26.35
N LYS A 57 -40.57 28.38 -26.30
CA LYS A 57 -40.38 27.62 -25.08
C LYS A 57 -38.96 27.07 -25.02
N THR A 58 -38.22 27.46 -23.98
CA THR A 58 -36.89 26.92 -23.70
C THR A 58 -37.01 25.91 -22.55
N PHE A 59 -36.46 24.72 -22.74
CA PHE A 59 -36.37 23.71 -21.69
C PHE A 59 -34.92 23.60 -21.23
N GLU A 60 -34.68 23.84 -19.95
CA GLU A 60 -33.38 23.59 -19.33
C GLU A 60 -33.47 22.31 -18.48
N THR A 61 -32.58 21.36 -18.72
CA THR A 61 -32.45 20.16 -17.90
C THR A 61 -31.17 20.23 -17.10
N VAL A 62 -31.28 20.50 -15.80
CA VAL A 62 -30.14 20.49 -14.87
C VAL A 62 -30.02 19.12 -14.24
N LYS A 63 -28.88 18.45 -14.45
CA LYS A 63 -28.52 17.21 -13.75
C LYS A 63 -27.56 17.55 -12.63
N ASN A 64 -28.00 17.39 -11.39
CA ASN A 64 -27.13 17.63 -10.24
C ASN A 64 -26.14 16.45 -10.07
N PRO A 65 -24.85 16.74 -9.77
CA PRO A 65 -23.89 15.69 -9.44
C PRO A 65 -24.28 15.02 -8.10
N THR A 66 -24.03 13.72 -7.99
CA THR A 66 -24.37 12.94 -6.78
C THR A 66 -23.32 13.04 -5.66
N ASN A 67 -22.10 13.48 -6.00
CA ASN A 67 -20.97 13.53 -5.07
C ASN A 67 -20.56 14.99 -4.83
N VAL A 68 -21.28 15.67 -3.94
CA VAL A 68 -21.00 17.06 -3.56
C VAL A 68 -20.36 17.08 -2.18
N ILE A 69 -19.20 17.74 -2.07
CA ILE A 69 -18.56 17.99 -0.77
C ILE A 69 -19.41 19.01 -0.03
N THR A 70 -19.91 18.64 1.15
CA THR A 70 -20.75 19.48 2.00
C THR A 70 -19.94 20.33 2.97
N ARG A 71 -18.79 19.83 3.45
CA ARG A 71 -17.87 20.53 4.34
C ARG A 71 -16.48 19.89 4.33
N ILE A 72 -15.45 20.69 4.53
CA ILE A 72 -14.07 20.26 4.79
C ILE A 72 -13.64 20.78 6.17
N ASP A 73 -13.24 19.87 7.05
CA ASP A 73 -12.66 20.19 8.36
C ASP A 73 -11.22 19.67 8.39
N ALA A 74 -10.25 20.56 8.52
CA ALA A 74 -8.83 20.22 8.50
C ALA A 74 -8.08 20.82 9.69
N ALA A 75 -7.19 20.03 10.29
CA ALA A 75 -6.30 20.46 11.36
C ALA A 75 -4.86 20.09 11.00
N LEU A 76 -3.94 21.04 11.14
CA LEU A 76 -2.52 20.85 10.89
C LEU A 76 -1.74 21.22 12.15
N LEU A 77 -0.99 20.24 12.67
CA LEU A 77 -0.04 20.47 13.75
C LEU A 77 1.37 20.55 13.17
N ILE A 78 2.07 21.65 13.46
CA ILE A 78 3.42 21.92 13.01
C ILE A 78 4.37 21.70 14.18
N ARG A 79 5.46 20.99 13.93
CA ARG A 79 6.54 20.83 14.91
C ARG A 79 7.29 22.15 15.06
N ASP A 80 7.52 22.56 16.30
CA ASP A 80 8.39 23.70 16.61
C ASP A 80 9.80 23.52 16.04
N LYS A 81 10.46 24.64 15.74
CA LYS A 81 11.81 24.65 15.20
C LYS A 81 12.80 24.33 16.32
N THR A 82 13.65 23.33 16.08
CA THR A 82 14.78 23.03 16.95
C THR A 82 15.87 24.08 16.76
N VAL A 83 16.26 24.75 17.84
CA VAL A 83 17.34 25.73 17.88
C VAL A 83 18.38 25.25 18.91
N ILE A 84 19.59 25.00 18.42
CA ILE A 84 20.74 24.61 19.24
C ILE A 84 21.54 25.87 19.53
N ASP A 85 21.71 26.19 20.79
CA ASP A 85 22.56 27.30 21.22
C ASP A 85 24.05 26.97 20.94
N PRO A 86 24.78 27.80 20.19
CA PRO A 86 26.16 27.53 19.81
C PRO A 86 27.16 27.62 20.97
N GLU A 87 26.82 28.24 22.10
CA GLU A 87 27.71 28.37 23.26
C GLU A 87 27.44 27.31 24.34
N THR A 88 26.18 26.93 24.51
CA THR A 88 25.75 26.04 25.60
C THR A 88 25.39 24.63 25.13
N GLU A 89 25.30 24.42 23.81
CA GLU A 89 24.81 23.17 23.17
C GLU A 89 23.41 22.75 23.65
N GLU A 90 22.65 23.68 24.27
CA GLU A 90 21.31 23.41 24.76
C GLU A 90 20.32 23.37 23.59
N ILE A 91 19.48 22.34 23.58
CA ILE A 91 18.41 22.18 22.59
C ILE A 91 17.17 22.90 23.10
N SER A 92 16.76 23.94 22.41
CA SER A 92 15.51 24.67 22.65
C SER A 92 14.54 24.48 21.48
N TYR A 93 13.25 24.59 21.77
CA TYR A 93 12.19 24.52 20.77
C TYR A 93 11.51 25.88 20.66
N GLU A 94 11.56 26.48 19.48
CA GLU A 94 10.95 27.76 19.20
C GLU A 94 9.70 27.59 18.31
N PRO A 95 8.57 28.20 18.67
CA PRO A 95 7.37 28.14 17.85
C PRO A 95 7.61 28.78 16.48
N VAL A 96 6.95 28.24 15.46
CA VAL A 96 7.07 28.76 14.09
C VAL A 96 6.54 30.19 14.02
N ALA A 97 7.25 31.05 13.29
CA ALA A 97 6.90 32.45 13.11
C ALA A 97 5.47 32.61 12.52
N PRO A 98 4.68 33.59 13.00
CA PRO A 98 3.29 33.76 12.59
C PRO A 98 3.13 34.04 11.09
N GLU A 99 4.13 34.67 10.46
CA GLU A 99 4.15 34.94 9.02
C GLU A 99 4.17 33.64 8.21
N VAL A 100 4.97 32.66 8.66
CA VAL A 100 5.08 31.34 8.02
C VAL A 100 3.78 30.55 8.21
N ILE A 101 3.16 30.65 9.39
CA ILE A 101 1.86 30.02 9.66
C ILE A 101 0.79 30.58 8.70
N GLN A 102 0.79 31.89 8.45
CA GLN A 102 -0.15 32.53 7.53
C GLN A 102 0.10 32.12 6.07
N GLU A 103 1.36 31.98 5.65
CA GLU A 103 1.70 31.46 4.32
C GLU A 103 1.22 30.02 4.15
N LEU A 104 1.45 29.16 5.16
CA LEU A 104 0.96 27.79 5.18
C LEU A 104 -0.57 27.73 5.16
N GLU A 105 -1.25 28.61 5.90
CA GLU A 105 -2.70 28.68 5.90
C GLU A 105 -3.23 28.97 4.48
N ASN A 106 -2.63 29.92 3.77
CA ASN A 106 -3.01 30.26 2.40
C ASN A 106 -2.72 29.11 1.41
N LEU A 107 -1.57 28.46 1.57
CA LEU A 107 -1.18 27.31 0.74
C LEU A 107 -2.15 26.14 0.93
N VAL A 108 -2.44 25.78 2.18
CA VAL A 108 -3.33 24.67 2.52
C VAL A 108 -4.77 24.98 2.11
N LYS A 109 -5.25 26.22 2.34
CA LYS A 109 -6.57 26.66 1.84
C LYS A 109 -6.71 26.48 0.33
N SER A 110 -5.67 26.85 -0.42
CA SER A 110 -5.67 26.74 -1.88
C SER A 110 -5.59 25.29 -2.35
N ALA A 111 -4.75 24.46 -1.72
CA ALA A 111 -4.57 23.06 -2.07
C ALA A 111 -5.81 22.21 -1.80
N LEU A 112 -6.47 22.44 -0.66
CA LEU A 112 -7.70 21.73 -0.27
C LEU A 112 -8.97 22.34 -0.87
N GLY A 113 -8.88 23.55 -1.44
CA GLY A 113 -10.05 24.28 -1.94
C GLY A 113 -11.04 24.62 -0.82
N ILE A 114 -10.53 25.06 0.34
CA ILE A 114 -11.31 25.47 1.51
C ILE A 114 -12.15 26.70 1.15
N LYS A 115 -13.45 26.61 1.41
CA LYS A 115 -14.43 27.68 1.14
C LYS A 115 -15.18 28.01 2.43
N PRO A 116 -15.06 29.25 2.95
CA PRO A 116 -15.83 29.68 4.11
C PRO A 116 -17.34 29.60 3.87
N GLU A 117 -17.78 29.84 2.63
CA GLU A 117 -19.20 29.76 2.22
C GLU A 117 -19.79 28.35 2.33
N ARG A 118 -18.96 27.31 2.20
CA ARG A 118 -19.36 25.91 2.40
C ARG A 118 -19.38 25.53 3.90
N GLY A 119 -18.89 26.40 4.77
CA GLY A 119 -18.73 26.14 6.20
C GLY A 119 -17.46 25.37 6.54
N ASP A 120 -16.45 25.41 5.68
CA ASP A 120 -15.19 24.71 5.89
C ASP A 120 -14.35 25.37 7.00
N THR A 121 -13.59 24.55 7.72
CA THR A 121 -12.71 24.99 8.80
C THR A 121 -11.28 24.50 8.60
N LEU A 122 -10.31 25.37 8.88
CA LEU A 122 -8.88 25.04 8.87
C LEU A 122 -8.26 25.59 10.16
N THR A 123 -7.62 24.73 10.94
CA THR A 123 -6.87 25.12 12.14
C THR A 123 -5.41 24.71 11.98
N ILE A 124 -4.49 25.64 12.22
CA ILE A 124 -3.06 25.39 12.19
C ILE A 124 -2.48 25.78 13.55
N THR A 125 -1.67 24.91 14.15
CA THR A 125 -1.05 25.15 15.46
C THR A 125 0.39 24.65 15.47
N SER A 126 1.27 25.38 16.14
CA SER A 126 2.67 24.97 16.36
C SER A 126 2.81 24.46 17.80
N GLN A 127 3.46 23.31 17.98
CA GLN A 127 3.75 22.76 19.31
C GLN A 127 5.08 21.98 19.29
N PRO A 128 5.83 21.92 20.42
CA PRO A 128 6.97 21.02 20.53
C PRO A 128 6.49 19.57 20.47
N PHE A 129 7.19 18.76 19.67
CA PHE A 129 6.94 17.33 19.62
C PHE A 129 7.88 16.66 20.61
N VAL A 130 7.39 15.61 21.26
CA VAL A 130 8.27 14.73 22.05
C VAL A 130 9.07 13.92 21.05
N ASP A 131 10.38 14.13 20.99
CA ASP A 131 11.25 13.22 20.25
C ASP A 131 11.22 11.87 20.98
N GLU A 132 10.90 10.81 20.24
CA GLU A 132 10.99 9.45 20.76
C GLU A 132 12.41 9.25 21.27
N PHE A 133 12.55 8.81 22.52
CA PHE A 133 13.87 8.51 23.09
C PHE A 133 14.62 7.64 22.09
N GLU A 134 15.79 8.10 21.64
CA GLU A 134 16.71 7.21 20.95
C GLU A 134 16.87 6.00 21.86
N GLY A 135 16.41 4.85 21.36
CA GLY A 135 16.37 3.63 22.17
C GLY A 135 17.75 3.45 22.77
N PHE A 136 17.81 3.20 24.08
CA PHE A 136 19.09 3.03 24.77
C PHE A 136 19.90 1.98 24.02
N GLU A 137 20.93 2.41 23.31
CA GLU A 137 21.85 1.49 22.66
C GLU A 137 22.65 0.85 23.80
N GLU A 138 22.16 -0.30 24.28
CA GLU A 138 22.85 -1.04 25.33
C GLU A 138 24.24 -1.38 24.83
N LYS A 139 25.25 -0.79 25.47
CA LYS A 139 26.63 -1.09 25.16
C LYS A 139 26.86 -2.57 25.41
N LEU A 140 27.57 -3.25 24.52
CA LEU A 140 27.78 -4.70 24.59
C LEU A 140 28.28 -5.17 25.97
N TYR A 141 29.10 -4.36 26.63
CA TYR A 141 29.65 -4.68 27.95
C TYR A 141 28.67 -4.51 29.14
N ASP A 142 27.58 -3.77 28.96
CA ASP A 142 26.53 -3.58 29.96
C ASP A 142 25.46 -4.69 29.90
N THR A 143 25.48 -5.51 28.84
CA THR A 143 24.57 -6.64 28.72
C THR A 143 24.84 -7.71 29.78
N SER A 144 23.77 -8.28 30.34
CA SER A 144 23.84 -9.25 31.44
C SER A 144 24.63 -10.53 31.09
N TRP A 145 24.64 -10.92 29.81
CA TRP A 145 25.37 -12.10 29.35
C TRP A 145 26.88 -11.84 29.17
N PHE A 146 27.30 -10.61 28.88
CA PHE A 146 28.70 -10.30 28.49
C PHE A 146 29.70 -10.68 29.57
N ARG A 147 29.43 -10.32 30.83
CA ARG A 147 30.29 -10.69 31.98
C ARG A 147 30.43 -12.20 32.11
N SER A 148 29.31 -12.93 32.05
CA SER A 148 29.31 -14.38 32.16
C SER A 148 30.07 -15.06 31.01
N THR A 149 29.95 -14.54 29.78
CA THR A 149 30.68 -15.06 28.61
C THR A 149 32.17 -14.79 28.73
N VAL A 150 32.57 -13.60 29.17
CA VAL A 150 33.99 -13.27 29.37
C VAL A 150 34.60 -14.17 30.44
N GLU A 151 33.97 -14.33 31.61
CA GLU A 151 34.47 -15.21 32.68
C GLU A 151 34.59 -16.67 32.24
N ASN A 152 33.56 -17.20 31.58
CA ASN A 152 33.57 -18.56 31.06
C ASN A 152 34.62 -18.76 29.96
N SER A 153 34.80 -17.78 29.07
CA SER A 153 35.83 -17.83 28.03
C SER A 153 37.23 -17.84 28.63
N LEU A 154 37.44 -17.08 29.72
CA LEU A 154 38.72 -17.01 30.43
C LEU A 154 39.02 -18.32 31.15
N LEU A 155 38.00 -18.97 31.74
CA LEU A 155 38.13 -20.30 32.32
C LEU A 155 38.47 -21.37 31.26
N ILE A 156 37.78 -21.37 30.12
CA ILE A 156 38.06 -22.29 29.01
C ILE A 156 39.48 -22.06 28.48
N LEU A 157 39.90 -20.80 28.34
CA LEU A 157 41.26 -20.44 27.93
C LEU A 157 42.28 -20.98 28.94
N LEU A 158 42.05 -20.81 30.24
CA LEU A 158 42.93 -21.31 31.29
C LEU A 158 43.06 -22.84 31.24
N ILE A 159 41.95 -23.56 31.10
CA ILE A 159 41.96 -25.02 30.91
C ILE A 159 42.72 -25.39 29.64
N GLY A 160 42.51 -24.67 28.53
CA GLY A 160 43.23 -24.87 27.28
C GLY A 160 44.74 -24.69 27.43
N VAL A 161 45.17 -23.65 28.14
CA VAL A 161 46.59 -23.39 28.44
C VAL A 161 47.19 -24.50 29.29
N VAL A 162 46.47 -24.99 30.32
CA VAL A 162 46.95 -26.11 31.16
C VAL A 162 46.99 -27.42 30.37
N ALA A 163 45.97 -27.70 29.57
CA ALA A 163 45.87 -28.90 28.75
C ALA A 163 47.00 -28.95 27.70
N LEU A 164 47.28 -27.85 27.02
CA LEU A 164 48.36 -27.77 26.02
C LEU A 164 49.75 -27.60 26.65
N GLY A 165 49.86 -26.85 27.75
CA GLY A 165 51.12 -26.51 28.38
C GLY A 165 51.66 -27.57 29.35
N VAL A 166 50.79 -28.32 30.03
CA VAL A 166 51.19 -29.32 31.05
C VAL A 166 50.75 -30.73 30.64
N VAL A 167 49.45 -30.92 30.36
CA VAL A 167 48.90 -32.26 30.13
C VAL A 167 49.47 -32.88 28.85
N ARG A 168 49.46 -32.16 27.73
CA ARG A 168 50.01 -32.62 26.44
C ARG A 168 51.49 -33.02 26.52
N PRO A 169 52.41 -32.21 27.10
CA PRO A 169 53.80 -32.65 27.23
C PRO A 169 53.99 -33.80 28.21
N MET A 170 53.19 -33.92 29.29
CA MET A 170 53.27 -35.09 30.17
C MET A 170 52.77 -36.37 29.50
N LEU A 171 51.66 -36.30 28.77
CA LEU A 171 51.15 -37.42 27.98
C LEU A 171 52.17 -37.82 26.90
N ASN A 172 52.73 -36.87 26.15
CA ASN A 172 53.76 -37.16 25.16
C ASN A 172 55.03 -37.77 25.78
N LYS A 173 55.37 -37.47 27.04
CA LYS A 173 56.52 -38.10 27.71
C LYS A 173 56.23 -39.53 28.19
N ILE A 174 54.97 -39.87 28.44
CA ILE A 174 54.59 -41.17 29.03
C ILE A 174 53.99 -42.14 27.99
N LEU A 175 53.35 -41.62 26.94
CA LEU A 175 52.83 -42.36 25.78
C LEU A 175 53.83 -42.47 24.63
N VAL A 176 55.07 -42.02 24.80
CA VAL A 176 56.18 -42.45 23.94
C VAL A 176 56.86 -43.60 24.67
N PRO A 177 56.41 -44.87 24.50
CA PRO A 177 57.35 -45.96 24.62
C PRO A 177 58.37 -45.74 23.51
N THR A 178 59.65 -45.86 23.84
CA THR A 178 60.71 -46.10 22.86
C THR A 178 60.44 -47.43 22.18
N ALA A 179 59.48 -47.47 21.26
CA ALA A 179 59.09 -48.63 20.47
C ALA A 179 58.27 -48.14 19.27
N SER A 180 58.96 -47.66 18.23
CA SER A 180 58.56 -47.75 16.80
C SER A 180 59.16 -46.64 15.93
N THR A 181 60.45 -46.33 16.04
CA THR A 181 61.20 -45.81 14.88
C THR A 181 61.79 -46.93 14.03
N ASN A 182 61.65 -48.19 14.47
CA ASN A 182 62.23 -49.35 13.79
C ASN A 182 61.23 -50.13 12.93
N SER A 183 59.91 -50.00 13.14
CA SER A 183 58.91 -50.73 12.33
C SER A 183 58.74 -50.15 10.93
N VAL A 184 59.13 -48.89 10.71
CA VAL A 184 59.12 -48.28 9.37
C VAL A 184 60.36 -48.73 8.58
N MET A 185 61.52 -48.86 9.23
CA MET A 185 62.76 -49.34 8.60
C MET A 185 62.69 -50.83 8.22
N GLU A 186 62.05 -51.65 9.05
CA GLU A 186 61.88 -53.09 8.82
C GLU A 186 60.90 -53.38 7.67
N LEU A 187 59.88 -52.52 7.49
CA LEU A 187 58.91 -52.62 6.38
C LEU A 187 59.54 -52.28 5.01
N TYR A 188 60.58 -51.44 4.97
CA TYR A 188 61.34 -51.14 3.74
C TYR A 188 62.39 -52.23 3.43
N ALA A 189 63.00 -52.83 4.46
CA ALA A 189 63.97 -53.92 4.28
C ALA A 189 63.31 -55.21 3.74
N GLU A 190 62.09 -55.53 4.15
CA GLU A 190 61.38 -56.71 3.64
C GLU A 190 60.85 -56.50 2.20
N ALA A 191 60.49 -55.26 1.83
CA ALA A 191 60.07 -54.91 0.46
C ALA A 191 61.20 -55.04 -0.57
N GLU A 192 62.46 -54.74 -0.21
CA GLU A 192 63.61 -54.93 -1.10
C GLU A 192 63.93 -56.42 -1.33
N THR A 193 63.81 -57.26 -0.30
CA THR A 193 64.07 -58.72 -0.43
C THR A 193 62.97 -59.47 -1.19
N MET A 194 61.72 -59.00 -1.15
CA MET A 194 60.63 -59.58 -1.94
C MET A 194 60.65 -59.13 -3.41
N ALA A 195 61.18 -57.94 -3.72
CA ALA A 195 61.34 -57.47 -5.10
C ALA A 195 62.42 -58.27 -5.88
N GLU A 196 63.51 -58.67 -5.22
CA GLU A 196 64.56 -59.48 -5.85
C GLU A 196 64.13 -60.95 -6.07
N VAL A 197 63.25 -61.49 -5.21
CA VAL A 197 62.67 -62.83 -5.37
C VAL A 197 61.54 -62.85 -6.42
N ALA A 198 60.82 -61.74 -6.61
CA ALA A 198 59.80 -61.59 -7.66
C ALA A 198 60.40 -61.45 -9.07
N ALA A 199 61.56 -60.80 -9.22
CA ALA A 199 62.27 -60.71 -10.49
C ALA A 199 62.80 -62.07 -11.00
N LYS A 200 62.98 -63.05 -10.10
CA LYS A 200 63.41 -64.42 -10.43
C LYS A 200 62.25 -65.40 -10.68
N ARG A 201 60.99 -64.99 -10.51
CA ARG A 201 59.79 -65.81 -10.79
C ARG A 201 59.00 -65.35 -12.02
N ALA A 202 59.43 -64.28 -12.70
CA ALA A 202 58.79 -63.77 -13.93
C ALA A 202 59.16 -64.55 -15.21
N THR A 203 59.61 -65.81 -15.09
CA THR A 203 59.80 -66.76 -16.19
C THR A 203 59.16 -68.10 -15.86
N GLU A 204 57.86 -68.12 -15.58
CA GLU A 204 56.99 -69.30 -15.74
C GLU A 204 55.56 -68.92 -15.34
N THR A 205 54.57 -69.37 -16.13
CA THR A 205 53.11 -69.20 -15.96
C THR A 205 52.59 -67.77 -16.26
N ALA A 206 52.05 -67.41 -17.43
CA ALA A 206 51.14 -68.05 -18.38
C ALA A 206 49.75 -68.39 -17.79
N ALA A 207 48.78 -67.55 -18.20
CA ALA A 207 47.34 -67.76 -18.29
C ALA A 207 46.50 -67.87 -16.99
N VAL A 208 45.50 -67.00 -16.86
CA VAL A 208 44.05 -67.34 -16.89
C VAL A 208 43.23 -66.04 -16.73
N GLU A 209 42.13 -65.98 -17.47
CA GLU A 209 41.23 -64.86 -17.79
C GLU A 209 39.85 -65.04 -17.10
N VAL A 210 39.08 -63.93 -16.93
CA VAL A 210 37.59 -63.80 -17.02
C VAL A 210 36.75 -64.26 -15.77
N ASP A 211 35.61 -63.68 -15.30
CA ASP A 211 34.51 -62.89 -15.89
C ASP A 211 33.63 -62.02 -14.93
N GLU A 212 32.70 -61.27 -15.54
CA GLU A 212 31.61 -60.32 -15.22
C GLU A 212 30.37 -60.72 -14.35
N GLY A 213 29.70 -59.68 -13.81
CA GLY A 213 28.24 -59.45 -13.96
C GLY A 213 27.27 -59.64 -12.76
N GLU A 214 26.54 -58.57 -12.33
CA GLU A 214 25.09 -58.61 -11.94
C GLU A 214 24.49 -57.22 -11.57
N SER A 215 23.18 -57.03 -11.84
CA SER A 215 22.49 -55.75 -12.10
C SER A 215 21.48 -55.26 -11.03
N LEU A 216 21.14 -53.96 -11.13
CA LEU A 216 20.46 -53.06 -10.17
C LEU A 216 18.97 -53.30 -9.85
N ASP A 217 18.41 -54.49 -10.10
CA ASP A 217 16.96 -54.72 -9.92
C ASP A 217 16.56 -55.19 -8.51
N GLU A 218 17.49 -55.71 -7.70
CA GLU A 218 17.18 -56.17 -6.33
C GLU A 218 17.07 -55.05 -5.28
N ILE A 219 17.62 -53.86 -5.54
CA ILE A 219 17.65 -52.76 -4.56
C ILE A 219 16.27 -52.09 -4.44
N LYS A 220 15.41 -52.16 -5.46
CA LYS A 220 14.11 -51.46 -5.50
C LYS A 220 13.01 -52.16 -4.68
N ALA A 221 13.17 -53.45 -4.38
CA ALA A 221 12.16 -54.22 -3.64
C ALA A 221 12.24 -54.05 -2.11
N LYS A 222 13.34 -53.49 -1.56
CA LYS A 222 13.53 -53.29 -0.12
C LYS A 222 13.11 -51.91 0.40
N LEU A 223 12.62 -51.00 -0.46
CA LEU A 223 12.32 -49.61 -0.10
C LEU A 223 10.83 -49.27 -0.15
N LYS A 224 9.99 -50.08 0.50
CA LYS A 224 8.61 -49.69 0.86
C LYS A 224 8.56 -49.19 2.31
N PRO A 225 8.40 -47.89 2.58
CA PRO A 225 8.09 -47.44 3.93
C PRO A 225 6.67 -47.88 4.33
N LYS A 226 6.58 -48.53 5.49
CA LYS A 226 5.34 -48.87 6.20
C LYS A 226 4.51 -47.61 6.43
N LYS A 227 3.20 -47.72 6.17
CA LYS A 227 2.14 -46.76 6.55
C LYS A 227 2.30 -46.27 8.00
N ARG A 228 2.90 -45.10 8.19
CA ARG A 228 2.69 -44.15 9.30
C ARG A 228 3.21 -42.80 8.85
N GLY A 229 2.33 -41.80 8.79
CA GLY A 229 2.72 -40.43 8.52
C GLY A 229 1.50 -39.66 8.06
N GLY A 230 0.78 -39.06 9.02
CA GLY A 230 -0.23 -38.05 8.70
C GLY A 230 0.39 -36.97 7.81
N ILE A 231 -0.46 -36.35 7.01
CA ILE A 231 -0.10 -35.35 6.02
C ILE A 231 0.70 -34.24 6.72
N SER A 232 2.01 -34.18 6.45
CA SER A 232 2.88 -33.18 7.07
C SER A 232 2.51 -31.80 6.54
N ALA A 233 2.43 -30.82 7.45
CA ALA A 233 2.15 -29.42 7.12
C ALA A 233 3.11 -28.84 6.06
N ASP A 234 4.25 -29.48 5.85
CA ASP A 234 5.26 -29.17 4.82
C ASP A 234 4.74 -29.36 3.38
N LEU A 235 3.74 -30.25 3.18
CA LEU A 235 3.11 -30.45 1.88
C LEU A 235 2.11 -29.33 1.51
N LEU A 236 1.71 -28.50 2.48
CA LEU A 236 0.86 -27.31 2.21
C LEU A 236 1.66 -26.19 1.55
N ASP A 237 2.96 -26.10 1.82
CA ASP A 237 3.84 -25.05 1.29
C ASP A 237 4.33 -25.35 -0.14
N THR A 238 4.31 -26.63 -0.53
CA THR A 238 4.70 -27.06 -1.88
C THR A 238 3.54 -26.99 -2.90
N ALA A 239 2.29 -26.88 -2.43
CA ALA A 239 1.11 -26.79 -3.29
C ALA A 239 0.94 -25.36 -3.85
N ASN A 240 1.19 -25.17 -5.14
CA ASN A 240 1.13 -23.84 -5.76
C ASN A 240 -0.28 -23.41 -6.22
N THR A 241 -1.20 -24.35 -6.48
CA THR A 241 -2.54 -24.01 -7.00
C THR A 241 -3.59 -23.98 -5.88
N TYR A 242 -4.60 -23.12 -6.04
CA TYR A 242 -5.70 -23.00 -5.07
C TYR A 242 -6.49 -24.31 -4.93
N ASP A 243 -6.71 -25.00 -6.05
CA ASP A 243 -7.46 -26.27 -6.06
C ASP A 243 -6.69 -27.39 -5.33
N ASP A 244 -5.36 -27.44 -5.45
CA ASP A 244 -4.53 -28.41 -4.72
C ASP A 244 -4.56 -28.16 -3.22
N LYS A 245 -4.52 -26.88 -2.79
CA LYS A 245 -4.66 -26.51 -1.38
C LYS A 245 -6.01 -26.93 -0.82
N VAL A 246 -7.10 -26.71 -1.57
CA VAL A 246 -8.45 -27.12 -1.15
C VAL A 246 -8.58 -28.64 -1.07
N ALA A 247 -8.02 -29.38 -2.02
CA ALA A 247 -8.01 -30.85 -2.01
C ALA A 247 -7.25 -31.40 -0.80
N LEU A 248 -6.07 -30.83 -0.51
CA LEU A 248 -5.24 -31.22 0.62
C LEU A 248 -5.92 -30.92 1.97
N VAL A 249 -6.56 -29.75 2.11
CA VAL A 249 -7.34 -29.39 3.29
C VAL A 249 -8.52 -30.34 3.49
N ARG A 250 -9.25 -30.72 2.44
CA ARG A 250 -10.33 -31.74 2.54
C ARG A 250 -9.80 -33.08 3.02
N MET A 251 -8.61 -33.48 2.56
CA MET A 251 -7.96 -34.70 3.00
C MET A 251 -7.57 -34.64 4.48
N ILE A 252 -7.00 -33.51 4.94
CA ILE A 252 -6.67 -33.26 6.35
C ILE A 252 -7.91 -33.26 7.24
N VAL A 253 -9.01 -32.65 6.80
CA VAL A 253 -10.29 -32.65 7.55
C VAL A 253 -10.85 -34.05 7.70
N THR A 254 -10.66 -34.91 6.68
CA THR A 254 -11.13 -36.30 6.72
C THR A 254 -10.28 -37.17 7.66
N ASP A 255 -8.96 -36.93 7.71
CA ASP A 255 -8.01 -37.74 8.49
C ASP A 255 -7.86 -37.25 9.95
N GLU A 256 -7.93 -35.92 10.18
CA GLU A 256 -7.69 -35.27 11.48
C GLU A 256 -8.83 -34.33 11.93
N ALA A 257 -10.09 -34.74 11.75
CA ALA A 257 -11.28 -33.94 12.09
C ALA A 257 -11.27 -33.34 13.51
N GLY A 258 -10.77 -34.09 14.50
CA GLY A 258 -10.73 -33.64 15.90
C GLY A 258 -9.79 -32.46 16.15
N ARG A 259 -8.66 -32.38 15.43
CA ARG A 259 -7.73 -31.26 15.56
C ARG A 259 -8.29 -30.00 14.92
N VAL A 260 -8.88 -30.13 13.74
CA VAL A 260 -9.54 -29.02 13.03
C VAL A 260 -10.67 -28.41 13.87
N ALA A 261 -11.50 -29.24 14.50
CA ALA A 261 -12.58 -28.77 15.37
C ALA A 261 -12.07 -27.95 16.57
N ASN A 262 -10.93 -28.31 17.16
CA ASN A 262 -10.33 -27.55 18.26
C ASN A 262 -9.80 -26.17 17.80
N VAL A 263 -9.23 -26.09 16.60
CA VAL A 263 -8.78 -24.81 16.02
C VAL A 263 -9.98 -23.89 15.75
N PHE A 264 -11.04 -24.40 15.13
CA PHE A 264 -12.27 -23.62 14.93
C PHE A 264 -12.88 -23.14 16.25
N LYS A 265 -12.89 -24.00 17.28
CA LYS A 265 -13.36 -23.63 18.61
C LYS A 265 -12.52 -22.51 19.24
N GLN A 266 -11.21 -22.51 19.00
CA GLN A 266 -10.30 -21.47 19.49
C GLN A 266 -10.50 -20.15 18.74
N MET A 267 -10.58 -20.18 17.41
CA MET A 267 -10.86 -18.98 16.62
C MET A 267 -12.20 -18.34 17.00
N MET A 268 -13.25 -19.14 17.16
CA MET A 268 -14.56 -18.64 17.61
C MET A 268 -14.52 -18.03 19.02
N ARG A 269 -13.64 -18.53 19.89
CA ARG A 269 -13.47 -17.98 21.24
C ARG A 269 -12.75 -16.64 21.19
N ASP A 270 -11.68 -16.55 20.41
CA ASP A 270 -10.88 -15.33 20.25
C ASP A 270 -11.74 -14.22 19.58
N ASP A 271 -12.58 -14.56 18.59
CA ASP A 271 -13.55 -13.63 17.99
C ASP A 271 -14.61 -13.14 19.01
N LEU A 272 -15.04 -14.01 19.93
CA LEU A 272 -15.98 -13.65 21.00
C LEU A 272 -15.35 -12.75 22.07
N GLU A 273 -14.04 -12.88 22.29
CA GLU A 273 -13.27 -12.01 23.17
C GLU A 273 -13.03 -10.63 22.54
N LEU A 274 -12.86 -10.54 21.22
CA LEU A 274 -12.75 -9.27 20.47
C LEU A 274 -14.05 -8.45 20.42
N LEU A 275 -15.21 -9.10 20.62
CA LEU A 275 -16.53 -8.45 20.61
C LEU A 275 -16.98 -7.94 22.01
N LYS A 276 -16.20 -8.18 23.07
CA LYS A 276 -16.45 -7.66 24.43
C LYS A 276 -15.64 -6.40 24.70
#